data_AF-A0A6P1BWU2-F1
#
_entry.id   AF-A0A6P1BWU2-F1
#
_cell.length_a   1.000
_cell.length_b   1.000
_cell.length_c   1.000
_cell.angle_alpha   90.00
_cell.angle_beta   90.00
_cell.angle_gamma   90.00
#
_symmetry.space_group_name_H-M   'P 1'
#
loop_
_entity.id
_entity.type
_entity.pdbx_description
1 polymer ?
#
loop_
_entity_poly.entity_id
_entity_poly.type
_entity_poly.pdbx_seq_one_letter_code
_entity_poly.pdbx_strand_id
1 'polypeptide(L)'
;MSRLSRSVLAGVAVLPFLSLGVSAAAQAAVAPLTGAEALQQFNLVVLGNATSNSHVDGRAWIGGSVTGGDYVQHSGSTPASNYAGLTVMGTASGLHVNGLGSYIGGSFVGSTVN
;
A
#
# COMPACT_ATOMS: atom_id res chain seq x y z
N MET A 1 -4.50 -73.48 16.15
CA MET A 1 -4.84 -72.05 16.36
C MET A 1 -5.20 -71.47 15.00
N SER A 2 -6.49 -71.32 14.70
CA SER A 2 -6.98 -70.90 13.38
C SER A 2 -8.38 -70.30 13.49
N ARG A 3 -8.42 -69.00 13.14
CA ARG A 3 -9.48 -68.19 12.50
C ARG A 3 -10.65 -67.65 13.33
N LEU A 4 -10.72 -66.33 13.26
CA LEU A 4 -11.61 -65.38 13.92
C LEU A 4 -13.06 -65.40 13.40
N SER A 5 -13.94 -65.18 14.38
CA SER A 5 -15.28 -64.59 14.44
C SER A 5 -15.90 -63.89 13.21
N ARG A 6 -17.05 -64.45 12.78
CA ARG A 6 -18.41 -63.85 12.71
C ARG A 6 -18.61 -62.32 12.59
N SER A 7 -19.41 -61.98 11.56
CA SER A 7 -20.61 -61.11 11.56
C SER A 7 -20.56 -59.71 10.91
N VAL A 8 -21.19 -59.65 9.72
CA VAL A 8 -22.15 -58.67 9.17
C VAL A 8 -22.33 -57.34 9.91
N LEU A 9 -22.18 -56.22 9.18
CA LEU A 9 -23.09 -55.07 9.29
C LEU A 9 -23.10 -54.23 8.00
N ALA A 10 -24.31 -54.09 7.44
CA ALA A 10 -24.67 -53.21 6.34
C ALA A 10 -24.85 -51.77 6.82
N GLY A 11 -24.79 -50.79 5.90
CA GLY A 11 -25.32 -49.45 6.15
C GLY A 11 -24.74 -48.39 5.23
N VAL A 12 -25.43 -48.13 4.12
CA VAL A 12 -25.23 -46.97 3.26
C VAL A 12 -25.41 -45.69 4.08
N ALA A 13 -24.42 -44.80 4.09
CA ALA A 13 -24.57 -43.44 4.60
C ALA A 13 -24.10 -42.43 3.53
N VAL A 14 -25.01 -41.51 3.25
CA VAL A 14 -25.00 -40.50 2.19
C VAL A 14 -23.77 -39.60 2.26
N LEU A 15 -23.07 -39.44 1.13
CA LEU A 15 -22.00 -38.46 0.95
C LEU A 15 -22.58 -37.03 1.00
N PRO A 16 -22.09 -36.12 1.85
CA PRO A 16 -22.41 -34.71 1.70
C PRO A 16 -21.65 -34.18 0.47
N PHE A 17 -22.38 -33.74 -0.55
CA PHE A 17 -21.83 -32.92 -1.62
C PHE A 17 -21.34 -31.61 -1.00
N LEU A 18 -20.02 -31.48 -0.86
CA LEU A 18 -19.35 -30.24 -0.47
C LEU A 18 -19.47 -29.26 -1.64
N SER A 19 -20.45 -28.35 -1.59
CA SER A 19 -20.52 -27.24 -2.55
C SER A 19 -19.31 -26.32 -2.33
N LEU A 20 -18.31 -26.44 -3.20
CA LEU A 20 -17.22 -25.47 -3.31
C LEU A 20 -17.83 -24.14 -3.80
N GLY A 21 -18.19 -23.28 -2.85
CA GLY A 21 -18.51 -21.89 -3.13
C GLY A 21 -17.27 -21.18 -3.67
N VAL A 22 -17.25 -20.93 -4.98
CA VAL A 22 -16.27 -20.03 -5.59
C VAL A 22 -16.63 -18.62 -5.12
N SER A 23 -15.99 -18.17 -4.05
CA SER A 23 -15.98 -16.77 -3.66
C SER A 23 -15.22 -16.00 -4.73
N ALA A 24 -15.94 -15.39 -5.68
CA ALA A 24 -15.35 -14.41 -6.58
C ALA A 24 -14.85 -13.25 -5.71
N ALA A 25 -13.53 -13.11 -5.57
CA ALA A 25 -12.94 -11.95 -4.93
C ALA A 25 -13.35 -10.73 -5.76
N ALA A 26 -14.27 -9.92 -5.26
CA ALA A 26 -14.56 -8.63 -5.85
C ALA A 26 -13.29 -7.76 -5.70
N GLN A 27 -12.56 -7.55 -6.80
CA GLN A 27 -11.57 -6.47 -6.83
C GLN A 27 -12.32 -5.16 -6.63
N ALA A 28 -12.17 -4.55 -5.45
CA ALA A 28 -12.63 -3.19 -5.23
C ALA A 28 -11.91 -2.27 -6.22
N ALA A 29 -12.64 -1.70 -7.16
CA ALA A 29 -12.10 -0.68 -8.05
C ALA A 29 -11.83 0.58 -7.21
N VAL A 30 -10.55 0.91 -7.01
CA VAL A 30 -10.17 2.19 -6.41
C VAL A 30 -10.33 3.26 -7.48
N ALA A 31 -11.32 4.14 -7.30
CA ALA A 31 -11.47 5.29 -8.18
C ALA A 31 -10.22 6.19 -8.06
N PRO A 32 -9.63 6.63 -9.19
CA PRO A 32 -8.53 7.57 -9.14
C PRO A 32 -9.01 8.91 -8.56
N LEU A 33 -8.13 9.60 -7.83
CA LEU A 33 -8.42 10.96 -7.38
C LEU A 33 -8.57 11.89 -8.59
N THR A 34 -9.56 12.77 -8.52
CA THR A 34 -9.58 13.98 -9.35
C THR A 34 -8.42 14.90 -8.95
N GLY A 35 -8.07 15.85 -9.82
CA GLY A 35 -7.05 16.84 -9.51
C GLY A 35 -7.38 17.68 -8.26
N ALA A 36 -8.66 18.02 -8.06
CA ALA A 36 -9.10 18.77 -6.88
C ALA A 36 -8.94 17.95 -5.59
N GLU A 37 -9.32 16.67 -5.61
CA GLU A 37 -9.10 15.78 -4.47
C GLU A 37 -7.61 15.59 -4.18
N ALA A 38 -6.77 15.47 -5.22
CA ALA A 38 -5.32 15.39 -5.02
C ALA A 38 -4.75 16.63 -4.32
N LEU A 39 -5.20 17.84 -4.69
CA LEU A 39 -4.78 19.09 -4.03
C LEU A 39 -5.31 19.23 -2.60
N GLN A 40 -6.33 18.48 -2.22
CA GLN A 40 -6.79 18.39 -0.82
C GLN A 40 -5.96 17.42 0.01
N GLN A 41 -5.27 16.46 -0.62
CA GLN A 41 -4.46 15.45 0.05
C GLN A 41 -2.99 15.85 0.16
N PHE A 42 -2.47 16.55 -0.86
CA PHE A 42 -1.05 16.80 -1.02
C PHE A 42 -0.77 18.30 -1.16
N ASN A 43 0.28 18.73 -0.47
CA ASN A 43 0.84 20.07 -0.60
C ASN A 43 1.69 20.24 -1.86
N LEU A 44 2.22 19.13 -2.38
CA LEU A 44 2.98 19.07 -3.61
C LEU A 44 2.56 17.85 -4.43
N VAL A 45 2.22 18.06 -5.70
CA VAL A 45 1.97 17.02 -6.69
C VAL A 45 2.87 17.26 -7.90
N VAL A 46 3.74 16.31 -8.22
CA VAL A 46 4.59 16.34 -9.42
C VAL A 46 4.27 15.13 -10.28
N LEU A 47 3.83 15.35 -11.53
CA LEU A 47 3.44 14.25 -12.43
C LEU A 47 4.61 13.46 -13.03
N GLY A 48 5.83 13.97 -12.91
CA GLY A 48 7.05 13.34 -13.41
C GLY A 48 8.18 13.37 -12.38
N ASN A 49 9.40 13.61 -12.86
CA ASN A 49 10.58 13.69 -11.99
C ASN A 49 10.70 15.07 -11.33
N ALA A 50 11.34 15.12 -10.16
CA ALA A 50 11.65 16.35 -9.46
C ALA A 50 13.10 16.40 -8.98
N THR A 51 13.66 17.61 -8.95
CA THR A 51 14.84 17.92 -8.15
C THR A 51 14.46 19.06 -7.22
N SER A 52 14.64 18.87 -5.92
CA SER A 52 14.24 19.84 -4.90
C SER A 52 15.45 20.27 -4.07
N ASN A 53 15.55 21.57 -3.83
CA ASN A 53 16.42 22.15 -2.78
C ASN A 53 15.58 22.84 -1.70
N SER A 54 14.28 22.54 -1.67
CA SER A 54 13.29 23.25 -0.87
C SER A 54 12.66 22.32 0.17
N HIS A 55 11.98 22.96 1.12
CA HIS A 55 11.14 22.28 2.08
C HIS A 55 9.69 22.21 1.58
N VAL A 56 9.06 21.06 1.81
CA VAL A 56 7.63 20.84 1.57
C VAL A 56 6.95 20.61 2.90
N ASP A 57 6.01 21.48 3.22
CA ASP A 57 5.04 21.25 4.29
C ASP A 57 4.03 20.19 3.86
N GLY A 58 3.48 19.43 4.81
CA GLY A 58 2.45 18.45 4.50
C GLY A 58 2.93 17.27 3.65
N ARG A 59 1.98 16.63 2.95
CA ARG A 59 2.23 15.44 2.13
C ARG A 59 2.64 15.79 0.71
N ALA A 60 3.49 14.97 0.10
CA ALA A 60 3.91 15.12 -1.28
C ALA A 60 3.70 13.84 -2.10
N TRP A 61 3.32 14.01 -3.37
CA TRP A 61 3.23 12.94 -4.36
C TRP A 61 4.11 13.25 -5.57
N ILE A 62 4.97 12.31 -5.93
CA ILE A 62 5.87 12.38 -7.08
C ILE A 62 5.62 11.16 -7.98
N GLY A 63 5.17 11.42 -9.20
CA GLY A 63 4.87 10.41 -10.22
C GLY A 63 6.11 9.78 -10.87
N GLY A 64 7.27 10.42 -10.74
CA GLY A 64 8.56 9.89 -11.17
C GLY A 64 9.55 9.73 -10.02
N SER A 65 10.82 9.97 -10.30
CA SER A 65 11.91 9.97 -9.33
C SER A 65 12.14 11.37 -8.75
N VAL A 66 12.67 11.43 -7.53
CA VAL A 66 13.02 12.68 -6.86
C VAL A 66 14.43 12.67 -6.29
N THR A 67 15.11 13.80 -6.40
CA THR A 67 16.42 14.04 -5.78
C THR A 67 16.39 15.31 -4.94
N GLY A 68 16.86 15.21 -3.69
CA GLY A 68 16.95 16.35 -2.78
C GLY A 68 15.62 16.74 -2.13
N GLY A 69 15.72 17.70 -1.20
CA GLY A 69 14.59 18.31 -0.50
C GLY A 69 14.27 17.69 0.85
N ASP A 70 13.46 18.41 1.62
CA ASP A 70 12.97 17.95 2.91
C ASP A 70 11.44 17.97 2.93
N TYR A 71 10.85 16.83 3.22
CA TYR A 71 9.42 16.61 3.13
C TYR A 71 8.81 16.50 4.53
N VAL A 72 7.57 16.98 4.66
CA VAL A 72 6.76 16.87 5.88
C VAL A 72 7.33 17.69 7.06
N GLN A 73 7.71 18.95 6.84
CA GLN A 73 8.28 19.79 7.92
C GLN A 73 7.30 20.05 9.08
N HIS A 74 5.99 20.11 8.79
CA HIS A 74 4.93 20.37 9.77
C HIS A 74 4.02 19.15 9.97
N SER A 75 4.62 17.99 10.25
CA SER A 75 3.91 16.71 10.41
C SER A 75 2.76 16.80 11.42
N GLY A 76 2.96 17.50 12.55
CA GLY A 76 1.94 17.66 13.60
C GLY A 76 0.72 18.50 13.20
N SER A 77 0.83 19.33 12.15
CA SER A 77 -0.30 20.12 11.61
C SER A 77 -0.82 19.56 10.28
N THR A 78 -0.24 18.48 9.78
CA THR A 78 -0.64 17.87 8.51
C THR A 78 -1.96 17.11 8.71
N PRO A 79 -3.03 17.41 7.95
CA PRO A 79 -4.31 16.72 8.08
C PRO A 79 -4.17 15.20 7.91
N ALA A 80 -4.98 14.44 8.65
CA ALA A 80 -5.03 13.00 8.55
C ALA A 80 -5.38 12.56 7.12
N SER A 81 -4.71 11.53 6.64
CA SER A 81 -4.89 10.97 5.30
C SER A 81 -4.39 9.53 5.27
N ASN A 82 -4.87 8.76 4.30
CA ASN A 82 -4.42 7.39 4.05
C ASN A 82 -3.10 7.34 3.25
N TYR A 83 -2.61 8.49 2.76
CA TYR A 83 -1.36 8.56 2.01
C TYR A 83 -0.16 8.82 2.92
N ALA A 84 1.00 8.28 2.55
CA ALA A 84 2.26 8.55 3.24
C ALA A 84 2.63 10.04 3.18
N GLY A 85 3.52 10.46 4.08
CA GLY A 85 4.14 11.79 4.07
C GLY A 85 4.79 12.13 2.74
N LEU A 86 5.53 11.17 2.18
CA LEU A 86 6.10 11.26 0.84
C LEU A 86 5.75 10.00 0.04
N THR A 87 5.09 10.17 -1.11
CA THR A 87 4.85 9.10 -2.08
C THR A 87 5.66 9.37 -3.34
N VAL A 88 6.52 8.44 -3.73
CA VAL A 88 7.37 8.51 -4.92
C VAL A 88 7.20 7.23 -5.72
N MET A 89 6.76 7.33 -6.96
CA MET A 89 6.58 6.14 -7.82
C MET A 89 7.90 5.63 -8.38
N GLY A 90 8.93 6.48 -8.47
CA GLY A 90 10.29 6.13 -8.89
C GLY A 90 11.29 6.05 -7.73
N THR A 91 12.54 6.44 -8.02
CA THR A 91 13.64 6.47 -7.04
C THR A 91 13.61 7.76 -6.23
N ALA A 92 13.88 7.67 -4.93
CA ALA A 92 14.06 8.80 -4.02
C ALA A 92 15.53 8.84 -3.54
N SER A 93 16.20 9.97 -3.75
CA SER A 93 17.63 10.09 -3.40
C SER A 93 18.00 11.41 -2.74
N GLY A 94 18.87 11.37 -1.73
CA GLY A 94 19.45 12.57 -1.13
C GLY A 94 18.45 13.45 -0.39
N LEU A 95 17.39 12.88 0.20
CA LEU A 95 16.29 13.65 0.80
C LEU A 95 15.98 13.23 2.24
N HIS A 96 15.23 14.07 2.95
CA HIS A 96 14.70 13.74 4.28
C HIS A 96 13.17 13.74 4.31
N VAL A 97 12.58 12.77 5.00
CA VAL A 97 11.15 12.71 5.30
C VAL A 97 10.99 12.85 6.81
N ASN A 98 10.49 14.00 7.26
CA ASN A 98 10.46 14.40 8.67
C ASN A 98 9.24 13.86 9.46
N GLY A 99 8.38 13.07 8.82
CA GLY A 99 7.32 12.35 9.49
C GLY A 99 6.31 11.73 8.52
N LEU A 100 5.29 11.06 9.07
CA LEU A 100 4.18 10.45 8.33
C LEU A 100 4.59 9.34 7.33
N GLY A 101 5.84 8.90 7.37
CA GLY A 101 6.40 7.82 6.56
C GLY A 101 6.54 8.13 5.08
N SER A 102 7.03 7.14 4.33
CA SER A 102 7.21 7.23 2.88
C SER A 102 6.77 5.96 2.15
N TYR A 103 6.23 6.11 0.94
CA TYR A 103 6.07 5.04 -0.03
C TYR A 103 6.99 5.30 -1.22
N ILE A 104 7.90 4.38 -1.51
CA ILE A 104 8.87 4.48 -2.60
C ILE A 104 8.71 3.27 -3.52
N GLY A 105 8.32 3.51 -4.77
CA GLY A 105 8.13 2.47 -5.78
C GLY A 105 9.45 1.96 -6.39
N GLY A 106 10.52 2.76 -6.31
CA GLY A 106 11.87 2.41 -6.75
C GLY A 106 12.86 2.27 -5.59
N SER A 107 14.08 2.77 -5.78
CA SER A 107 15.13 2.74 -4.76
C SER A 107 15.05 3.93 -3.81
N PHE A 108 15.49 3.74 -2.56
CA PHE A 108 15.67 4.80 -1.57
C PHE A 108 17.15 4.92 -1.23
N VAL A 109 17.82 6.00 -1.64
CA VAL A 109 19.28 6.07 -1.69
C VAL A 109 19.82 7.35 -1.05
N GLY A 110 20.61 7.21 0.02
CA GLY A 110 21.21 8.36 0.70
C GLY A 110 20.16 9.31 1.28
N SER A 111 19.06 8.73 1.76
CA SER A 111 17.88 9.46 2.25
C SER A 111 17.51 8.97 3.65
N THR A 112 16.73 9.75 4.40
CA THR A 112 16.30 9.39 5.77
C THR A 112 14.79 9.56 5.95
N VAL A 113 14.18 8.72 6.78
CA VAL A 113 12.80 8.83 7.25
C VAL A 113 12.81 8.79 8.77
N ASN A 114 12.19 9.79 9.41
CA ASN A 114 12.03 9.90 10.86
C ASN A 114 10.69 9.35 11.34
#